data_AF-A0A137QEX7-F1
#
_entry.id   AF-A0A137QEX7-F1
#
_cell.length_a   1.000
_cell.length_b   1.000
_cell.length_c   1.000
_cell.angle_alpha   90.00
_cell.angle_beta   90.00
_cell.angle_gamma   90.00
#
_symmetry.space_group_name_H-M   'P 1'
#
loop_
_entity.id
_entity.type
_entity.pdbx_description
1 polymer ?
#
loop_
_entity_poly.entity_id
_entity_poly.type
_entity_poly.pdbx_seq_one_letter_code
_entity_poly.pdbx_strand_id
1 'polypeptide(L)'
;MAPVQYTGALQPKKKSELQTIALALKISDQGTKDDIQARIKKHLDDHQELEEDPAFAGLFGRRKRSVQPQPVATRVDPVFTEPKPPSRVGRRSGPLEPVPEATPPKDLREVSAFLKHPISPVESTPVKSPRAAEVVPTPSSLPPLPPSPSPVAASPAKSIIQKTADVAAKVQEIKPHDIIQGGQESLLNLRQFLSDSRHILSVTALSELLYILYTVIPWRTTLLPLSPKGTVSLPLVYPPLSTFQTSAFWITILHWFIPTLLLPALLGNLISFNPALNHHRSQSKEIVSFDPLTAAIIRLAVHIAYPYDSIDLKSGYFVGVCVRGEYFVCAECLCSDVEEGKEVYYAF
;
A
#
# COMPACT_ATOMS: atom_id res chain seq x y z
N MET A 1 -10.25 -6.14 46.84
CA MET A 1 -10.19 -5.32 45.61
C MET A 1 -8.81 -5.52 45.00
N ALA A 2 -8.72 -5.92 43.74
CA ALA A 2 -7.42 -6.08 43.07
C ALA A 2 -6.76 -4.71 42.88
N PRO A 3 -5.43 -4.60 43.02
CA PRO A 3 -4.72 -3.35 42.78
C PRO A 3 -4.89 -2.90 41.32
N VAL A 4 -5.31 -1.64 41.12
CA VAL A 4 -5.48 -1.05 39.79
C VAL A 4 -4.09 -0.79 39.20
N GLN A 5 -3.72 -1.51 38.14
CA GLN A 5 -2.47 -1.29 37.42
C GLN A 5 -2.66 -0.25 36.32
N TYR A 6 -1.83 0.79 36.33
CA TYR A 6 -1.84 1.83 35.32
C TYR A 6 -0.80 1.53 34.25
N THR A 7 -1.25 1.30 33.01
CA THR A 7 -0.39 0.99 31.87
C THR A 7 -0.59 1.97 30.72
N GLY A 8 0.44 2.10 29.89
CA GLY A 8 0.42 2.86 28.65
C GLY A 8 0.96 4.29 28.76
N ALA A 9 1.14 4.95 27.61
CA ALA A 9 1.63 6.32 27.56
C ALA A 9 0.59 7.30 28.16
N LEU A 10 1.07 8.37 28.80
CA LEU A 10 0.20 9.41 29.41
C LEU A 10 -0.56 10.25 28.35
N GLN A 11 0.03 10.45 27.17
CA GLN A 11 -0.52 11.24 26.05
C GLN A 11 -1.96 10.84 25.63
N PRO A 12 -2.25 9.56 25.31
CA PRO A 12 -3.59 9.13 24.88
C PRO A 12 -4.63 9.03 26.00
N LYS A 13 -4.24 9.16 27.28
CA LYS A 13 -5.18 8.96 28.40
C LYS A 13 -6.21 10.09 28.50
N LYS A 14 -7.43 9.73 28.92
CA LYS A 14 -8.52 10.68 29.17
C LYS A 14 -8.23 11.50 30.43
N LYS A 15 -8.79 12.71 30.52
CA LYS A 15 -8.58 13.61 31.69
C LYS A 15 -8.94 12.94 33.02
N SER A 16 -10.04 12.18 33.07
CA SER A 16 -10.48 11.45 34.26
C SER A 16 -9.47 10.37 34.73
N GLU A 17 -8.84 9.67 33.78
CA GLU A 17 -7.78 8.70 34.10
C GLU A 17 -6.54 9.40 34.66
N LEU A 18 -6.14 10.54 34.08
CA LEU A 18 -5.03 11.33 34.58
C LEU A 18 -5.29 11.84 36.00
N GLN A 19 -6.53 12.25 36.31
CA GLN A 19 -6.92 12.63 37.67
C GLN A 19 -6.84 11.45 38.65
N THR A 20 -7.26 10.25 38.21
CA THR A 20 -7.16 9.04 39.04
C THR A 20 -5.71 8.68 39.33
N ILE A 21 -4.84 8.78 38.32
CA ILE A 21 -3.39 8.58 38.47
C ILE A 21 -2.79 9.65 39.40
N ALA A 22 -3.19 10.91 39.24
CA ALA A 22 -2.74 12.01 40.10
C ALA A 22 -3.10 11.77 41.58
N LEU A 23 -4.34 11.33 41.85
CA LEU A 23 -4.78 10.96 43.19
C LEU A 23 -4.00 9.77 43.75
N ALA A 24 -3.72 8.75 42.94
CA ALA A 24 -2.93 7.59 43.33
C ALA A 24 -1.47 7.97 43.68
N LEU A 25 -0.90 8.92 42.93
CA LEU A 25 0.44 9.49 43.17
C LEU A 25 0.45 10.58 44.26
N LYS A 26 -0.71 10.90 44.86
CA LYS A 26 -0.87 11.97 45.87
C LYS A 26 -0.42 13.36 45.39
N ILE A 27 -0.57 13.65 44.10
CA ILE A 27 -0.33 14.97 43.51
C ILE A 27 -1.65 15.68 43.20
N SER A 28 -1.59 16.99 42.97
CA SER A 28 -2.79 17.80 42.65
C SER A 28 -3.43 17.39 41.32
N ASP A 29 -4.74 17.14 41.36
CA ASP A 29 -5.63 16.75 40.26
C ASP A 29 -6.31 17.94 39.54
N GLN A 30 -6.04 19.17 40.00
CA GLN A 30 -6.64 20.39 39.49
C GLN A 30 -5.91 20.90 38.24
N GLY A 31 -6.63 21.39 37.23
CA GLY A 31 -6.05 22.06 36.05
C GLY A 31 -6.53 21.52 34.70
N THR A 32 -5.83 21.94 33.64
CA THR A 32 -6.05 21.42 32.27
C THR A 32 -5.47 20.01 32.14
N LYS A 33 -5.86 19.28 31.08
CA LYS A 33 -5.34 17.93 30.81
C LYS A 33 -3.80 17.93 30.75
N ASP A 34 -3.23 18.92 30.07
CA ASP A 34 -1.79 19.04 29.85
C ASP A 34 -1.04 19.39 31.14
N ASP A 35 -1.62 20.23 32.01
CA ASP A 35 -1.02 20.56 33.31
C ASP A 35 -0.90 19.34 34.23
N ILE A 36 -1.96 18.50 34.25
CA ILE A 36 -1.98 17.26 35.04
C ILE A 36 -0.96 16.28 34.45
N GLN A 37 -0.92 16.14 33.13
CA GLN A 37 0.05 15.27 32.46
C GLN A 37 1.50 15.71 32.71
N ALA A 38 1.79 17.02 32.65
CA ALA A 38 3.10 17.57 32.92
C ALA A 38 3.52 17.34 34.38
N ARG A 39 2.59 17.51 35.33
CA ARG A 39 2.83 17.21 36.76
C ARG A 39 3.09 15.74 37.02
N ILE A 40 2.29 14.83 36.45
CA ILE A 40 2.52 13.38 36.57
C ILE A 40 3.90 13.03 36.01
N LYS A 41 4.24 13.52 34.82
CA LYS A 41 5.53 13.26 34.20
C LYS A 41 6.69 13.76 35.06
N LYS A 42 6.60 15.00 35.55
CA LYS A 42 7.60 15.58 36.46
C LYS A 42 7.77 14.73 37.72
N HIS A 43 6.67 14.31 38.34
CA HIS A 43 6.71 13.48 39.54
C HIS A 43 7.36 12.11 39.31
N LEU A 44 7.05 11.46 38.17
CA LEU A 44 7.67 10.19 37.78
C LEU A 44 9.15 10.33 37.43
N ASP A 45 9.55 11.47 36.84
CA ASP A 45 10.97 11.75 36.55
C ASP A 45 11.75 12.06 37.84
N ASP A 46 11.12 12.67 38.86
CA ASP A 46 11.71 13.01 40.17
C ASP A 46 11.80 11.80 41.13
N HIS A 47 10.86 10.83 41.04
CA HIS A 47 10.76 9.67 41.94
C HIS A 47 10.89 8.35 41.16
N GLN A 48 12.13 7.97 40.81
CA GLN A 48 12.40 6.74 40.05
C GLN A 48 12.10 5.45 40.82
N GLU A 49 12.02 5.51 42.14
CA GLU A 49 11.63 4.39 43.01
C GLU A 49 10.21 3.86 42.70
N LEU A 50 9.35 4.68 42.11
CA LEU A 50 8.00 4.27 41.67
C LEU A 50 8.03 3.32 40.46
N GLU A 51 9.18 3.12 39.82
CA GLU A 51 9.34 2.13 38.75
C GLU A 51 9.25 0.69 39.27
N GLU A 52 9.64 0.47 40.53
CA GLU A 52 9.54 -0.84 41.19
C GLU A 52 8.12 -1.18 41.62
N ASP A 53 7.26 -0.16 41.78
CA ASP A 53 5.87 -0.36 42.15
C ASP A 53 5.05 -0.94 40.98
N PRO A 54 4.45 -2.15 41.15
CA PRO A 54 3.74 -2.82 40.05
C PRO A 54 2.50 -2.07 39.57
N ALA A 55 1.99 -1.11 40.36
CA ALA A 55 0.87 -0.25 39.98
C ALA A 55 1.26 0.83 38.96
N PHE A 56 2.52 1.30 39.00
CA PHE A 56 3.01 2.44 38.20
C PHE A 56 4.09 2.07 37.18
N ALA A 57 4.69 0.87 37.28
CA ALA A 57 5.68 0.36 36.34
C ALA A 57 5.25 0.47 34.87
N GLY A 58 3.95 0.34 34.58
CA GLY A 58 3.40 0.48 33.23
C GLY A 58 3.31 1.92 32.69
N LEU A 59 3.47 2.94 33.54
CA LEU A 59 3.47 4.36 33.18
C LEU A 59 4.86 4.90 32.86
N PHE A 60 5.92 4.26 33.37
CA PHE A 60 7.29 4.47 32.93
C PHE A 60 7.37 3.94 31.50
N GLY A 61 6.97 4.80 30.55
CA GLY A 61 6.95 4.44 29.15
C GLY A 61 8.29 3.84 28.82
N ARG A 62 8.30 2.63 28.24
CA ARG A 62 9.52 1.90 27.84
C ARG A 62 10.41 2.90 27.11
N ARG A 63 11.31 3.57 27.85
CA ARG A 63 12.45 4.28 27.30
C ARG A 63 13.13 3.13 26.62
N LYS A 64 12.98 3.07 25.29
CA LYS A 64 13.60 2.04 24.48
C LYS A 64 15.08 2.17 24.82
N ARG A 65 15.52 1.38 25.80
CA ARG A 65 16.89 1.00 25.99
C ARG A 65 17.13 0.16 24.76
N SER A 66 17.33 0.85 23.64
CA SER A 66 17.93 0.33 22.45
C SER A 66 19.34 0.00 22.90
N VAL A 67 19.46 -1.15 23.56
CA VAL A 67 20.71 -1.88 23.73
C VAL A 67 21.01 -2.41 22.33
N GLN A 68 21.38 -1.49 21.45
CA GLN A 68 22.08 -1.84 20.24
C GLN A 68 23.50 -2.15 20.73
N PRO A 69 24.00 -3.38 20.56
CA PRO A 69 25.37 -3.71 20.91
C PRO A 69 26.28 -2.81 20.08
N GLN A 70 27.03 -1.91 20.72
CA GLN A 70 28.15 -1.27 20.07
C GLN A 70 29.20 -2.36 19.78
N PRO A 71 29.63 -2.55 18.52
CA PRO A 71 30.82 -3.35 18.27
C PRO A 71 32.02 -2.61 18.87
N VAL A 72 32.67 -3.28 19.80
CA VAL A 72 33.92 -2.86 20.44
C VAL A 72 35.00 -2.76 19.37
N ALA A 73 35.31 -1.54 18.93
CA ALA A 73 36.49 -1.25 18.14
C ALA A 73 37.64 -0.94 19.09
N THR A 74 38.46 -1.96 19.33
CA THR A 74 39.77 -1.85 19.97
C THR A 74 40.66 -0.94 19.14
N ARG A 75 41.16 0.18 19.69
CA ARG A 75 42.39 0.85 19.25
C ARG A 75 42.87 1.87 20.29
N VAL A 76 43.71 1.36 21.20
CA VAL A 76 45.01 1.91 21.66
C VAL A 76 45.22 3.42 21.51
N ASP A 77 45.27 4.12 22.64
CA ASP A 77 45.93 5.43 22.84
C ASP A 77 47.47 5.30 22.76
N PRO A 78 48.24 6.40 22.55
CA PRO A 78 48.55 7.29 23.67
C PRO A 78 48.55 8.80 23.35
N VAL A 79 47.99 9.56 24.31
CA VAL A 79 48.56 10.76 24.97
C VAL A 79 49.19 11.85 24.09
N PHE A 80 48.55 13.02 24.00
CA PHE A 80 49.22 14.33 24.13
C PHE A 80 48.20 15.44 24.50
N THR A 81 48.70 16.44 25.20
CA THR A 81 48.06 17.43 26.08
C THR A 81 47.62 18.73 25.36
N GLU A 82 46.59 19.41 25.94
CA GLU A 82 46.38 20.89 25.97
C GLU A 82 45.86 21.67 24.73
N PRO A 83 45.38 22.95 24.85
CA PRO A 83 44.14 23.40 25.48
C PRO A 83 43.19 24.21 24.53
N LYS A 84 41.98 24.45 25.05
CA LYS A 84 40.89 25.37 24.66
C LYS A 84 41.27 26.64 23.87
N PRO A 85 40.37 27.11 22.96
CA PRO A 85 39.81 28.46 23.16
C PRO A 85 38.27 28.54 22.98
N PRO A 86 37.63 29.62 23.50
CA PRO A 86 36.18 29.79 23.55
C PRO A 86 35.61 30.63 22.38
N SER A 87 34.27 30.65 22.28
CA SER A 87 33.45 31.72 21.66
C SER A 87 33.10 31.64 20.17
N ARG A 88 31.83 31.33 19.90
CA ARG A 88 30.95 31.90 18.85
C ARG A 88 29.51 31.67 19.34
N VAL A 89 28.77 32.61 19.94
CA VAL A 89 28.14 33.81 19.32
C VAL A 89 27.74 33.50 17.88
N GLY A 90 26.48 33.36 17.46
CA GLY A 90 25.22 33.83 18.01
C GLY A 90 24.39 34.30 16.82
N ARG A 91 23.34 33.55 16.44
CA ARG A 91 22.22 34.06 15.64
C ARG A 91 21.01 33.13 15.79
N ARG A 92 20.32 33.27 16.92
CA ARG A 92 18.92 32.82 17.04
C ARG A 92 18.08 33.80 16.24
N SER A 93 17.66 33.41 15.05
CA SER A 93 16.48 34.01 14.41
C SER A 93 15.26 33.65 15.26
N GLY A 94 14.59 34.67 15.79
CA GLY A 94 13.35 34.50 16.55
C GLY A 94 12.27 33.82 15.70
N PRO A 95 11.47 32.90 16.26
CA PRO A 95 10.29 32.37 15.58
C PRO A 95 9.33 33.54 15.33
N LEU A 96 8.97 33.78 14.07
CA LEU A 96 7.87 34.67 13.74
C LEU A 96 6.58 34.06 14.27
N GLU A 97 5.82 34.89 14.97
CA GLU A 97 4.53 34.59 15.57
C GLU A 97 3.56 34.11 14.47
N PRO A 98 2.92 32.95 14.62
CA PRO A 98 1.93 32.48 13.65
C PRO A 98 0.72 33.42 13.70
N VAL A 99 0.51 34.17 12.63
CA VAL A 99 -0.70 34.96 12.42
C VAL A 99 -1.90 34.01 12.48
N PRO A 100 -2.85 34.19 13.42
CA PRO A 100 -4.06 33.39 13.44
C PRO A 100 -4.92 33.79 12.24
N GLU A 101 -4.88 32.95 11.21
CA GLU A 101 -5.77 33.03 10.06
C GLU A 101 -7.17 32.62 10.53
N ALA A 102 -7.92 33.61 11.03
CA ALA A 102 -9.32 33.47 11.38
C ALA A 102 -10.12 33.17 10.12
N THR A 103 -10.28 31.88 9.82
CA THR A 103 -11.29 31.42 8.88
C THR A 103 -12.66 31.63 9.53
N PRO A 104 -13.56 32.43 8.92
CA PRO A 104 -14.90 32.62 9.45
C PRO A 104 -15.63 31.27 9.46
N PRO A 105 -16.32 30.90 10.54
CA PRO A 105 -17.16 29.70 10.54
C PRO A 105 -18.28 29.90 9.52
N LYS A 106 -18.15 29.28 8.34
CA LYS A 106 -19.26 29.13 7.42
C LYS A 106 -20.26 28.17 8.06
N ASP A 107 -21.42 28.73 8.34
CA ASP A 107 -22.64 28.05 8.80
C ASP A 107 -22.91 26.76 8.01
N LEU A 108 -22.66 25.62 8.66
CA LEU A 108 -23.13 24.30 8.20
C LEU A 108 -24.59 24.04 8.63
N ARG A 109 -25.30 25.05 9.16
CA ARG A 109 -26.70 24.92 9.58
C ARG A 109 -27.73 25.02 8.44
N GLU A 110 -27.35 25.48 7.26
CA GLU A 110 -28.31 25.67 6.15
C GLU A 110 -28.49 24.44 5.24
N VAL A 111 -27.57 23.45 5.28
CA VAL A 111 -27.67 22.27 4.40
C VAL A 111 -28.68 21.22 4.92
N SER A 112 -29.12 21.34 6.18
CA SER A 112 -30.11 20.45 6.80
C SER A 112 -31.57 20.83 6.50
N ALA A 113 -31.81 21.94 5.79
CA ALA A 113 -33.16 22.41 5.46
C ALA A 113 -33.64 21.97 4.05
N PHE A 114 -32.74 21.49 3.18
CA PHE A 114 -33.07 21.16 1.78
C PHE A 114 -33.39 19.68 1.50
N LEU A 115 -33.41 18.81 2.51
CA LEU A 115 -33.75 17.38 2.37
C LEU A 115 -35.06 17.01 3.11
N LYS A 116 -36.10 17.83 2.96
CA LYS A 116 -37.41 17.59 3.59
C LYS A 116 -38.57 17.60 2.59
N HIS A 117 -38.46 16.83 1.51
CA HIS A 117 -39.60 16.52 0.63
C HIS A 117 -39.67 15.01 0.37
N PRO A 118 -40.51 14.25 1.12
CA PRO A 118 -40.89 12.91 0.73
C PRO A 118 -41.91 12.99 -0.43
N ILE A 119 -41.51 12.54 -1.61
CA ILE A 119 -42.42 12.28 -2.73
C ILE A 119 -43.11 10.94 -2.44
N SER A 120 -44.39 11.02 -2.09
CA SER A 120 -45.32 9.88 -2.08
C SER A 120 -45.68 9.47 -3.51
N PRO A 121 -46.06 8.20 -3.73
CA PRO A 121 -47.29 7.97 -4.48
C PRO A 121 -48.30 7.03 -3.79
N VAL A 122 -49.52 7.54 -3.82
CA VAL A 122 -50.87 6.96 -3.63
C VAL A 122 -51.05 5.77 -4.60
N GLU A 123 -51.27 4.55 -4.09
CA GLU A 123 -52.57 3.87 -3.85
C GLU A 123 -53.15 3.11 -5.06
N SER A 124 -53.24 1.79 -4.91
CA SER A 124 -54.38 0.97 -5.37
C SER A 124 -54.25 -0.47 -4.84
N THR A 125 -55.00 -0.74 -3.78
CA THR A 125 -55.56 -2.08 -3.48
C THR A 125 -56.84 -2.25 -4.35
N PRO A 126 -57.49 -3.43 -4.52
CA PRO A 126 -57.65 -4.50 -3.51
C PRO A 126 -57.76 -5.96 -4.02
N VAL A 127 -57.94 -6.89 -3.06
CA VAL A 127 -58.85 -8.06 -3.06
C VAL A 127 -58.28 -9.23 -2.21
N LYS A 128 -58.83 -9.39 -0.99
CA LYS A 128 -59.39 -10.62 -0.34
C LYS A 128 -58.53 -11.92 -0.35
N SER A 129 -58.42 -12.77 0.68
CA SER A 129 -59.07 -13.04 1.98
C SER A 129 -58.29 -14.28 2.59
N PRO A 130 -58.72 -15.02 3.62
CA PRO A 130 -58.55 -14.76 5.05
C PRO A 130 -57.83 -15.88 5.86
N ARG A 131 -57.28 -15.48 7.02
CA ARG A 131 -57.44 -16.06 8.39
C ARG A 131 -57.45 -17.60 8.57
N ALA A 132 -56.53 -18.12 9.40
CA ALA A 132 -56.84 -18.98 10.56
C ALA A 132 -55.61 -19.33 11.43
N ALA A 133 -55.78 -19.15 12.76
CA ALA A 133 -55.23 -19.88 13.91
C ALA A 133 -53.69 -20.07 14.00
N GLU A 134 -52.94 -19.42 14.90
CA GLU A 134 -52.93 -19.56 16.38
C GLU A 134 -52.93 -21.02 16.86
N VAL A 135 -51.81 -21.47 17.48
CA VAL A 135 -51.72 -22.32 18.69
C VAL A 135 -50.26 -22.78 18.92
N VAL A 136 -49.67 -22.24 19.99
CA VAL A 136 -48.86 -22.86 21.08
C VAL A 136 -47.55 -23.64 20.77
N PRO A 137 -46.46 -23.38 21.55
CA PRO A 137 -45.21 -24.15 21.53
C PRO A 137 -45.23 -25.34 22.50
N THR A 138 -44.58 -26.46 22.15
CA THR A 138 -44.21 -27.50 23.12
C THR A 138 -42.86 -28.15 22.78
N PRO A 139 -41.96 -28.32 23.77
CA PRO A 139 -40.68 -29.01 23.66
C PRO A 139 -40.78 -30.48 24.12
N SER A 140 -40.13 -31.42 23.43
CA SER A 140 -39.94 -32.80 23.87
C SER A 140 -38.84 -33.43 23.00
N SER A 141 -37.60 -33.66 23.44
CA SER A 141 -37.04 -34.61 24.42
C SER A 141 -36.92 -36.07 23.93
N LEU A 142 -35.66 -36.47 23.66
CA LEU A 142 -35.05 -37.84 23.69
C LEU A 142 -35.14 -38.71 22.41
N PRO A 143 -34.30 -39.76 22.24
CA PRO A 143 -32.82 -39.84 22.17
C PRO A 143 -32.33 -40.64 20.90
N PRO A 144 -31.02 -40.69 20.57
CA PRO A 144 -30.51 -41.43 19.40
C PRO A 144 -29.98 -42.83 19.77
N LEU A 145 -30.10 -43.83 18.87
CA LEU A 145 -29.42 -45.15 18.88
C LEU A 145 -29.80 -45.94 17.59
N PRO A 146 -29.13 -47.05 17.20
CA PRO A 146 -27.71 -47.29 16.85
C PRO A 146 -27.55 -47.91 15.42
N PRO A 147 -26.31 -48.13 14.92
CA PRO A 147 -26.05 -48.74 13.59
C PRO A 147 -26.22 -50.26 13.59
N SER A 148 -26.61 -50.84 12.44
CA SER A 148 -26.52 -52.28 12.17
C SER A 148 -25.58 -52.60 11.00
N PRO A 149 -24.82 -53.71 11.04
CA PRO A 149 -23.67 -53.94 10.17
C PRO A 149 -23.85 -55.04 9.10
N SER A 150 -22.96 -54.96 8.08
CA SER A 150 -22.36 -56.06 7.29
C SER A 150 -23.16 -56.75 6.17
N PRO A 151 -22.53 -57.51 5.23
CA PRO A 151 -21.21 -57.35 4.58
C PRO A 151 -21.22 -57.65 3.04
N VAL A 152 -20.03 -57.60 2.42
CA VAL A 152 -19.61 -58.24 1.15
C VAL A 152 -19.90 -57.51 -0.17
N ALA A 153 -18.85 -56.90 -0.75
CA ALA A 153 -18.30 -57.33 -2.05
C ALA A 153 -17.13 -56.42 -2.47
N ALA A 154 -16.06 -57.07 -2.91
CA ALA A 154 -14.79 -56.50 -3.30
C ALA A 154 -14.88 -55.55 -4.50
N SER A 155 -14.17 -54.43 -4.44
CA SER A 155 -13.68 -53.69 -5.61
C SER A 155 -12.52 -52.76 -5.21
N PRO A 156 -11.31 -52.94 -5.77
CA PRO A 156 -10.16 -52.09 -5.49
C PRO A 156 -10.18 -50.82 -6.35
N ALA A 157 -11.29 -50.08 -6.35
CA ALA A 157 -11.45 -48.82 -7.08
C ALA A 157 -11.86 -47.63 -6.18
N LYS A 158 -12.01 -47.85 -4.86
CA LYS A 158 -12.56 -46.86 -3.93
C LYS A 158 -11.53 -45.93 -3.27
N SER A 159 -10.22 -46.11 -3.46
CA SER A 159 -9.22 -45.26 -2.79
C SER A 159 -8.99 -43.90 -3.47
N ILE A 160 -9.45 -43.70 -4.71
CA ILE A 160 -9.34 -42.42 -5.43
C ILE A 160 -10.61 -41.57 -5.26
N ILE A 161 -11.78 -42.20 -5.19
CA ILE A 161 -13.07 -41.51 -5.04
C ILE A 161 -13.30 -41.01 -3.61
N GLN A 162 -12.70 -41.66 -2.60
CA GLN A 162 -12.84 -41.20 -1.21
C GLN A 162 -11.99 -39.96 -0.92
N LYS A 163 -10.87 -39.76 -1.62
CA LYS A 163 -10.08 -38.52 -1.54
C LYS A 163 -10.76 -37.33 -2.23
N THR A 164 -11.58 -37.54 -3.26
CA THR A 164 -12.31 -36.44 -3.91
C THR A 164 -13.53 -36.01 -3.11
N ALA A 165 -14.20 -36.92 -2.40
CA ALA A 165 -15.27 -36.58 -1.46
C ALA A 165 -14.75 -35.76 -0.27
N ASP A 166 -13.58 -36.11 0.27
CA ASP A 166 -12.93 -35.33 1.33
C ASP A 166 -12.46 -33.95 0.84
N VAL A 167 -11.99 -33.81 -0.41
CA VAL A 167 -11.65 -32.50 -0.99
C VAL A 167 -12.90 -31.66 -1.26
N ALA A 168 -14.01 -32.25 -1.71
CA ALA A 168 -15.27 -31.53 -1.92
C ALA A 168 -15.90 -31.06 -0.59
N ALA A 169 -15.85 -31.90 0.45
CA ALA A 169 -16.31 -31.52 1.79
C ALA A 169 -15.40 -30.42 2.42
N LYS A 170 -14.09 -30.48 2.17
CA LYS A 170 -13.12 -29.50 2.68
C LYS A 170 -13.13 -28.18 1.90
N VAL A 171 -13.60 -28.18 0.65
CA VAL A 171 -13.87 -26.97 -0.14
C VAL A 171 -15.21 -26.32 0.23
N GLN A 172 -16.20 -27.09 0.68
CA GLN A 172 -17.46 -26.54 1.22
C GLN A 172 -17.33 -25.94 2.64
N GLU A 173 -16.27 -26.30 3.37
CA GLU A 173 -15.99 -25.71 4.69
C GLU A 173 -15.28 -24.34 4.60
N ILE A 174 -14.83 -23.93 3.41
CA ILE A 174 -14.40 -22.55 3.17
C ILE A 174 -15.66 -21.68 3.17
N LYS A 175 -16.02 -21.21 4.37
CA LYS A 175 -17.17 -20.35 4.59
C LYS A 175 -17.07 -19.14 3.66
N PRO A 176 -18.11 -18.84 2.85
CA PRO A 176 -18.12 -17.65 2.00
C PRO A 176 -17.96 -16.36 2.82
N HIS A 177 -18.27 -16.40 4.11
CA HIS A 177 -18.08 -15.29 5.04
C HIS A 177 -16.60 -14.93 5.29
N ASP A 178 -15.69 -15.91 5.26
CA ASP A 178 -14.25 -15.69 5.45
C ASP A 178 -13.63 -15.06 4.20
N ILE A 179 -14.14 -15.40 3.01
CA ILE A 179 -13.73 -14.81 1.73
C ILE A 179 -14.12 -13.32 1.69
N ILE A 180 -15.33 -12.97 2.12
CA ILE A 180 -15.80 -11.58 2.16
C ILE A 180 -15.01 -10.77 3.19
N GLN A 181 -14.73 -11.35 4.37
CA GLN A 181 -13.99 -10.68 5.43
C GLN A 181 -12.51 -10.47 5.06
N GLY A 182 -11.84 -11.49 4.51
CA GLY A 182 -10.47 -11.35 4.00
C GLY A 182 -10.36 -10.37 2.82
N GLY A 183 -11.43 -10.25 2.02
CA GLY A 183 -11.53 -9.23 0.97
C GLY A 183 -11.52 -7.80 1.53
N GLN A 184 -12.24 -7.53 2.63
CA GLN A 184 -12.29 -6.19 3.22
C GLN A 184 -10.93 -5.76 3.80
N GLU A 185 -10.22 -6.66 4.48
CA GLU A 185 -8.87 -6.37 4.99
C GLU A 185 -7.89 -6.10 3.84
N SER A 186 -7.99 -6.89 2.76
CA SER A 186 -7.18 -6.68 1.55
C SER A 186 -7.49 -5.33 0.89
N LEU A 187 -8.76 -4.90 0.85
CA LEU A 187 -9.14 -3.59 0.34
C LEU A 187 -8.63 -2.43 1.22
N LEU A 188 -8.62 -2.59 2.54
CA LEU A 188 -8.06 -1.59 3.45
C LEU A 188 -6.53 -1.49 3.29
N ASN A 189 -5.85 -2.64 3.16
CA ASN A 189 -4.41 -2.68 2.89
C ASN A 189 -4.08 -2.07 1.53
N LEU A 190 -4.86 -2.38 0.50
CA LEU A 190 -4.70 -1.80 -0.84
C LEU A 190 -4.95 -0.29 -0.80
N ARG A 191 -5.96 0.17 -0.06
CA ARG A 191 -6.22 1.60 0.13
C ARG A 191 -5.05 2.28 0.83
N GLN A 192 -4.51 1.69 1.88
CA GLN A 192 -3.35 2.26 2.59
C GLN A 192 -2.11 2.28 1.69
N PHE A 193 -1.90 1.22 0.91
CA PHE A 193 -0.82 1.14 -0.07
C PHE A 193 -0.96 2.21 -1.16
N LEU A 194 -2.14 2.36 -1.75
CA LEU A 194 -2.47 3.39 -2.74
C LEU A 194 -2.52 4.79 -2.14
N SER A 195 -2.69 4.95 -0.83
CA SER A 195 -2.62 6.27 -0.20
C SER A 195 -1.20 6.82 -0.13
N ASP A 196 -0.19 5.97 -0.31
CA ASP A 196 1.19 6.41 -0.45
C ASP A 196 1.48 6.75 -1.92
N SER A 197 1.63 8.05 -2.16
CA SER A 197 2.05 8.62 -3.44
C SER A 197 3.28 7.95 -4.07
N ARG A 198 4.24 7.44 -3.26
CA ARG A 198 5.43 6.75 -3.77
C ARG A 198 5.08 5.42 -4.41
N HIS A 199 4.14 4.70 -3.81
CA HIS A 199 3.64 3.45 -4.36
C HIS A 199 2.82 3.68 -5.62
N ILE A 200 2.01 4.75 -5.68
CA ILE A 200 1.29 5.08 -6.92
C ILE A 200 2.28 5.35 -8.06
N LEU A 201 3.32 6.17 -7.80
CA LEU A 201 4.34 6.48 -8.81
C LEU A 201 5.10 5.24 -9.26
N SER A 202 5.47 4.34 -8.34
CA SER A 202 6.19 3.11 -8.70
C SER A 202 5.32 2.11 -9.45
N VAL A 203 4.06 1.93 -9.06
CA VAL A 203 3.12 1.03 -9.74
C VAL A 203 2.79 1.53 -11.14
N THR A 204 2.52 2.83 -11.30
CA THR A 204 2.26 3.41 -12.63
C THR A 204 3.47 3.28 -13.55
N ALA A 205 4.67 3.60 -13.05
CA ALA A 205 5.90 3.41 -13.82
C ALA A 205 6.16 1.93 -14.17
N LEU A 206 5.90 1.00 -13.25
CA LEU A 206 6.02 -0.43 -13.54
C LEU A 206 5.01 -0.88 -14.61
N SER A 207 3.77 -0.41 -14.52
CA SER A 207 2.74 -0.74 -15.51
C SER A 207 3.07 -0.21 -16.90
N GLU A 208 3.64 0.99 -17.00
CA GLU A 208 4.12 1.57 -18.26
C GLU A 208 5.32 0.80 -18.82
N LEU A 209 6.29 0.44 -17.96
CA LEU A 209 7.43 -0.37 -18.37
C LEU A 209 6.99 -1.72 -18.93
N LEU A 210 6.04 -2.39 -18.27
CA LEU A 210 5.50 -3.67 -18.73
C LEU A 210 4.77 -3.51 -20.05
N TYR A 211 4.00 -2.43 -20.24
CA TYR A 211 3.34 -2.13 -21.50
C TYR A 211 4.35 -1.88 -22.64
N ILE A 212 5.41 -1.12 -22.39
CA ILE A 212 6.49 -0.87 -23.35
C ILE A 212 7.23 -2.17 -23.67
N LEU A 213 7.54 -2.97 -22.65
CA LEU A 213 8.21 -4.24 -22.83
C LEU A 213 7.36 -5.21 -23.66
N TYR A 214 6.06 -5.25 -23.40
CA TYR A 214 5.12 -6.07 -24.15
C TYR A 214 5.00 -5.64 -25.62
N THR A 215 5.05 -4.34 -25.90
CA THR A 215 4.89 -3.79 -27.26
C THR A 215 6.18 -3.82 -28.08
N VAL A 216 7.35 -3.63 -27.44
CA VAL A 216 8.65 -3.60 -28.12
C VAL A 216 9.19 -5.02 -28.39
N ILE A 217 8.86 -6.00 -27.54
CA ILE A 217 9.33 -7.37 -27.73
C ILE A 217 8.48 -8.08 -28.80
N PRO A 218 9.09 -8.58 -29.89
CA PRO A 218 8.40 -9.42 -30.87
C PRO A 218 8.24 -10.83 -30.30
N TRP A 219 7.11 -11.10 -29.64
CA TRP A 219 6.80 -12.41 -29.07
C TRP A 219 6.77 -13.49 -30.16
N ARG A 220 7.61 -14.52 -30.02
CA ARG A 220 7.62 -15.68 -30.93
C ARG A 220 7.04 -16.90 -30.24
N THR A 221 6.36 -17.74 -31.01
CA THR A 221 5.84 -19.02 -30.55
C THR A 221 6.71 -20.15 -31.10
N THR A 222 7.19 -21.02 -30.23
CA THR A 222 7.83 -22.29 -30.64
C THR A 222 7.02 -23.46 -30.11
N LEU A 223 6.94 -24.51 -30.91
CA LEU A 223 6.27 -25.76 -30.55
C LEU A 223 7.31 -26.69 -29.93
N LEU A 224 7.25 -26.89 -28.62
CA LEU A 224 8.11 -27.88 -27.96
C LEU A 224 7.52 -29.28 -28.12
N PRO A 225 8.24 -30.23 -28.75
CA PRO A 225 7.80 -31.61 -28.80
C PRO A 225 7.95 -32.25 -27.41
N LEU A 226 6.83 -32.56 -26.76
CA LEU A 226 6.80 -33.25 -25.46
C LEU A 226 7.01 -34.76 -25.60
N SER A 227 6.85 -35.28 -26.81
CA SER A 227 7.01 -36.70 -27.13
C SER A 227 8.10 -36.88 -28.18
N PRO A 228 9.01 -37.87 -28.02
CA PRO A 228 10.02 -38.19 -29.04
C PRO A 228 9.40 -38.64 -30.37
N LYS A 229 8.11 -39.01 -30.37
CA LYS A 229 7.33 -39.34 -31.58
C LYS A 229 6.57 -38.14 -32.17
N GLY A 230 6.72 -36.94 -31.61
CA GLY A 230 6.16 -35.70 -32.16
C GLY A 230 4.64 -35.53 -32.07
N THR A 231 3.93 -36.41 -31.36
CA THR A 231 2.46 -36.42 -31.32
C THR A 231 1.84 -35.35 -30.41
N VAL A 232 2.59 -34.79 -29.47
CA VAL A 232 2.12 -33.75 -28.55
C VAL A 232 3.14 -32.61 -28.57
N SER A 233 2.70 -31.43 -29.00
CA SER A 233 3.50 -30.21 -28.96
C SER A 233 2.82 -29.16 -28.08
N LEU A 234 3.63 -28.46 -27.27
CA LEU A 234 3.18 -27.35 -26.42
C LEU A 234 3.64 -26.03 -27.05
N PRO A 235 2.73 -25.08 -27.34
CA PRO A 235 3.13 -23.76 -27.79
C PRO A 235 3.72 -22.97 -26.63
N LEU A 236 5.02 -22.67 -26.71
CA LEU A 236 5.71 -21.79 -25.78
C LEU A 236 5.90 -20.42 -26.44
N VAL A 237 5.27 -19.39 -25.86
CA VAL A 237 5.52 -18.00 -26.23
C VAL A 237 6.78 -17.54 -25.50
N TYR A 238 7.78 -17.05 -26.23
CA TYR A 238 9.03 -16.58 -25.65
C TYR A 238 9.56 -15.34 -26.37
N PRO A 239 10.25 -14.44 -25.66
CA PRO A 239 10.97 -13.32 -26.26
C PRO A 239 12.27 -13.83 -26.92
N PRO A 240 12.53 -13.54 -28.21
CA PRO A 240 13.80 -13.92 -28.83
C PRO A 240 14.95 -13.12 -28.20
N LEU A 241 16.03 -13.81 -27.82
CA LEU A 241 17.18 -13.20 -27.15
C LEU A 241 17.88 -12.11 -27.98
N SER A 242 17.77 -12.20 -29.31
CA SER A 242 18.31 -11.21 -30.25
C SER A 242 17.69 -9.82 -30.09
N THR A 243 16.45 -9.72 -29.59
CA THR A 243 15.81 -8.42 -29.31
C THR A 243 16.58 -7.64 -28.26
N PHE A 244 17.08 -8.29 -27.21
CA PHE A 244 17.86 -7.63 -26.16
C PHE A 244 19.26 -7.19 -26.61
N GLN A 245 19.76 -7.72 -27.73
CA GLN A 245 21.04 -7.31 -28.31
C GLN A 245 20.90 -6.10 -29.24
N THR A 246 19.68 -5.78 -29.67
CA THR A 246 19.42 -4.69 -30.61
C THR A 246 19.50 -3.34 -29.88
N SER A 247 20.24 -2.38 -30.43
CA SER A 247 20.36 -1.03 -29.83
C SER A 247 19.01 -0.31 -29.73
N ALA A 248 18.12 -0.52 -30.71
CA ALA A 248 16.77 0.05 -30.73
C ALA A 248 15.99 -0.27 -29.44
N PHE A 249 16.07 -1.50 -28.94
CA PHE A 249 15.41 -1.91 -27.69
C PHE A 249 15.85 -1.05 -26.50
N TRP A 250 17.16 -0.89 -26.31
CA TRP A 250 17.72 -0.10 -25.22
C TRP A 250 17.43 1.40 -25.40
N ILE A 251 17.47 1.89 -26.64
CA ILE A 251 17.11 3.27 -26.97
C ILE A 251 15.66 3.52 -26.55
N THR A 252 14.69 2.68 -26.92
CA THR A 252 13.29 2.84 -26.54
C THR A 252 13.10 2.85 -25.01
N ILE A 253 13.76 1.93 -24.29
CA ILE A 253 13.71 1.90 -22.82
C ILE A 253 14.30 3.17 -22.21
N LEU A 254 15.44 3.65 -22.71
CA LEU A 254 16.06 4.88 -22.21
C LEU A 254 15.20 6.12 -22.49
N HIS A 255 14.55 6.17 -23.66
CA HIS A 255 13.64 7.26 -24.04
C HIS A 255 12.42 7.33 -23.14
N TRP A 256 11.94 6.20 -22.63
CA TRP A 256 10.92 6.18 -21.60
C TRP A 256 11.50 6.50 -20.21
N PHE A 257 12.61 5.87 -19.83
CA PHE A 257 13.18 5.95 -18.49
C PHE A 257 13.61 7.37 -18.11
N ILE A 258 14.27 8.09 -19.02
CA ILE A 258 14.81 9.43 -18.74
C ILE A 258 13.69 10.43 -18.35
N PRO A 259 12.67 10.67 -19.19
CA PRO A 259 11.63 11.65 -18.88
C PRO A 259 10.65 11.17 -17.80
N THR A 260 10.45 9.85 -17.67
CA THR A 260 9.43 9.29 -16.77
C THR A 260 9.94 9.04 -15.37
N LEU A 261 11.21 8.61 -15.23
CA LEU A 261 11.78 8.20 -13.94
C LEU A 261 12.96 9.08 -13.52
N LEU A 262 13.97 9.23 -14.39
CA LEU A 262 15.22 9.87 -14.00
C LEU A 262 15.03 11.35 -13.63
N LEU A 263 14.42 12.13 -14.52
CA LEU A 263 14.22 13.57 -14.31
C LEU A 263 13.25 13.87 -13.14
N PRO A 264 12.07 13.23 -13.07
CA PRO A 264 11.18 13.36 -11.91
C PRO A 264 11.82 12.96 -10.58
N ALA A 265 12.62 11.89 -10.55
CA ALA A 265 13.30 11.45 -9.34
C ALA A 265 14.39 12.42 -8.88
N LEU A 266 15.22 12.90 -9.81
CA LEU A 266 16.29 13.85 -9.49
C LEU A 266 15.72 15.16 -8.96
N LEU A 267 14.75 15.73 -9.66
CA LEU A 267 14.20 17.03 -9.30
C LEU A 267 13.20 16.96 -8.14
N GLY A 268 12.48 15.84 -7.97
CA GLY A 268 11.66 15.59 -6.79
C GLY A 268 12.47 15.37 -5.50
N ASN A 269 13.75 15.01 -5.62
CA ASN A 269 14.69 15.03 -4.48
C ASN A 269 15.33 16.41 -4.27
N LEU A 270 15.45 17.23 -5.32
CA LEU A 270 16.09 18.54 -5.24
C LEU A 270 15.15 19.64 -4.76
N ILE A 271 13.88 19.59 -5.16
CA ILE A 271 12.87 20.62 -4.90
C ILE A 271 11.74 19.99 -4.09
N SER A 272 11.53 20.46 -2.86
CA SER A 272 10.35 20.09 -2.07
C SER A 272 9.47 21.30 -1.79
N PHE A 273 8.19 21.16 -2.08
CA PHE A 273 7.15 22.15 -1.82
C PHE A 273 6.38 21.86 -0.52
N ASN A 274 6.82 20.88 0.28
CA ASN A 274 6.16 20.52 1.53
C ASN A 274 7.00 20.92 2.76
N PRO A 275 7.01 22.21 3.15
CA PRO A 275 7.78 22.69 4.31
C PRO A 275 7.27 22.12 5.63
N ALA A 276 6.02 21.63 5.69
CA ALA A 276 5.36 21.18 6.91
C ALA A 276 5.97 19.89 7.50
N LEU A 277 6.52 19.00 6.67
CA LEU A 277 7.17 17.76 7.14
C LEU A 277 8.55 18.01 7.79
N ASN A 278 9.17 19.15 7.53
CA ASN A 278 10.51 19.46 8.05
C ASN A 278 10.50 19.93 9.51
N HIS A 279 9.35 20.38 10.05
CA HIS A 279 9.29 20.90 11.42
C HIS A 279 9.28 19.83 12.52
N HIS A 280 8.81 18.61 12.24
CA HIS A 280 8.78 17.52 13.23
C HIS A 280 10.05 16.66 13.29
N ARG A 281 11.03 16.91 12.40
CA ARG A 281 12.17 16.02 12.16
C ARG A 281 13.51 16.53 12.70
N SER A 282 13.49 17.40 13.70
CA SER A 282 14.71 18.05 14.25
C SER A 282 15.68 17.15 15.03
N GLN A 283 15.49 15.81 15.08
CA GLN A 283 16.37 14.94 15.87
C GLN A 283 16.82 13.62 15.21
N SER A 284 16.45 13.33 13.96
CA SER A 284 16.93 12.10 13.30
C SER A 284 17.46 12.42 11.91
N LYS A 285 18.78 12.20 11.75
CA LYS A 285 19.59 12.11 10.53
C LYS A 285 18.87 12.58 9.26
N GLU A 286 19.29 13.73 8.77
CA GLU A 286 18.80 14.46 7.60
C GLU A 286 18.85 13.58 6.32
N ILE A 287 17.80 12.78 6.10
CA ILE A 287 17.60 12.09 4.83
C ILE A 287 16.62 12.98 4.06
N VAL A 288 17.13 13.60 2.99
CA VAL A 288 16.35 14.36 2.01
C VAL A 288 15.10 13.55 1.63
N SER A 289 13.93 14.11 1.92
CA SER A 289 12.66 13.46 1.64
C SER A 289 12.26 13.71 0.19
N PHE A 290 12.15 12.63 -0.59
CA PHE A 290 11.56 12.67 -1.92
C PHE A 290 10.14 13.27 -1.89
N ASP A 291 9.93 14.34 -2.66
CA ASP A 291 8.65 15.02 -2.83
C ASP A 291 7.88 14.46 -4.03
N PRO A 292 6.80 13.70 -3.78
CA PRO A 292 6.03 13.04 -4.83
C PRO A 292 5.26 14.03 -5.72
N LEU A 293 4.87 15.18 -5.18
CA LEU A 293 4.11 16.19 -5.92
C LEU A 293 5.02 16.88 -6.94
N THR A 294 6.21 17.28 -6.51
CA THR A 294 7.24 17.83 -7.41
C THR A 294 7.55 16.84 -8.52
N ALA A 295 7.77 15.56 -8.19
CA ALA A 295 8.05 14.53 -9.18
C ALA A 295 6.93 14.40 -10.22
N ALA A 296 5.66 14.43 -9.80
CA ALA A 296 4.52 14.36 -10.71
C ALA A 296 4.42 15.57 -11.66
N ILE A 297 4.60 16.79 -11.15
CA ILE A 297 4.59 18.02 -11.98
C ILE A 297 5.71 17.96 -13.01
N ILE A 298 6.89 17.52 -12.60
CA ILE A 298 8.07 17.46 -13.46
C ILE A 298 7.90 16.38 -14.52
N ARG A 299 7.34 15.23 -14.17
CA ARG A 299 7.02 14.17 -15.13
C ARG A 299 6.10 14.70 -16.24
N LEU A 300 5.08 15.47 -15.88
CA LEU A 300 4.17 16.11 -16.83
C LEU A 300 4.90 17.15 -17.70
N ALA A 301 5.66 18.05 -17.08
CA ALA A 301 6.39 19.10 -17.78
C ALA A 301 7.40 18.52 -18.77
N VAL A 302 8.14 17.48 -18.36
CA VAL A 302 9.09 16.79 -19.22
C VAL A 302 8.36 16.04 -20.33
N HIS A 303 7.23 15.38 -20.08
CA HIS A 303 6.44 14.75 -21.15
C HIS A 303 6.00 15.74 -22.24
N ILE A 304 5.70 16.99 -21.88
CA ILE A 304 5.33 18.03 -22.84
C ILE A 304 6.57 18.55 -23.59
N ALA A 305 7.70 18.70 -22.89
CA ALA A 305 8.92 19.29 -23.45
C ALA A 305 9.81 18.29 -24.21
N TYR A 306 9.67 16.99 -23.96
CA TYR A 306 10.56 15.96 -24.49
C TYR A 306 10.28 15.74 -25.99
N PRO A 307 11.27 15.91 -26.88
CA PRO A 307 11.05 15.94 -28.33
C PRO A 307 11.00 14.52 -28.94
N TYR A 308 9.88 13.83 -28.73
CA TYR A 308 9.67 12.47 -29.25
C TYR A 308 9.84 12.37 -30.78
N ASP A 309 9.45 13.41 -31.53
CA ASP A 309 9.44 13.41 -33.00
C ASP A 309 10.83 13.47 -33.63
N SER A 310 11.84 13.95 -32.90
CA SER A 310 13.16 14.26 -33.47
C SER A 310 14.06 13.03 -33.70
N ILE A 311 13.67 11.86 -33.20
CA ILE A 311 14.49 10.64 -33.23
C ILE A 311 14.07 9.68 -34.36
N ASP A 312 12.83 9.76 -34.83
CA ASP A 312 12.29 8.88 -35.89
C ASP A 312 13.00 9.10 -37.24
N LEU A 313 13.46 10.32 -37.50
CA LEU A 313 14.07 10.71 -38.78
C LEU A 313 15.52 10.24 -38.99
N LYS A 314 16.25 9.89 -37.93
CA LYS A 314 17.68 9.52 -38.05
C LYS A 314 17.94 8.03 -38.06
N SER A 315 17.01 7.21 -37.58
CA SER A 315 17.28 5.78 -37.41
C SER A 315 16.99 4.96 -38.66
N GLY A 316 16.25 5.46 -39.67
CA GLY A 316 15.86 4.67 -40.86
C GLY A 316 14.96 3.46 -40.55
N TYR A 317 14.73 3.15 -39.28
CA TYR A 317 13.77 2.17 -38.78
C TYR A 317 12.54 2.94 -38.32
N PHE A 318 11.54 3.04 -39.20
CA PHE A 318 10.21 3.50 -38.84
C PHE A 318 9.58 2.48 -37.88
N VAL A 319 9.79 2.67 -36.58
CA VAL A 319 8.92 2.09 -35.55
C VAL A 319 8.12 3.25 -35.00
N GLY A 320 7.21 3.76 -35.84
CA GLY A 320 6.25 4.77 -35.45
C GLY A 320 5.30 4.19 -34.41
N VAL A 321 5.68 4.19 -33.14
CA VAL A 321 4.73 4.08 -32.03
C VAL A 321 4.03 5.43 -31.97
N CYS A 322 2.95 5.57 -32.74
CA CYS A 322 2.11 6.75 -32.68
C CYS A 322 1.45 6.78 -31.29
N VAL A 323 2.04 7.51 -30.35
CA VAL A 323 1.52 7.72 -28.97
C VAL A 323 0.19 8.51 -28.98
N ARG A 324 -0.29 8.90 -30.16
CA ARG A 324 -1.50 9.69 -30.38
C ARG A 324 -2.74 8.83 -30.61
N GLY A 325 -2.98 7.80 -29.80
CA GLY A 325 -4.30 7.19 -29.61
C GLY A 325 -5.03 6.57 -30.83
N GLU A 326 -4.45 6.57 -32.02
CA GLU A 326 -5.00 5.91 -33.21
C GLU A 326 -4.12 4.70 -33.56
N TYR A 327 -4.67 3.52 -33.28
CA TYR A 327 -4.05 2.24 -33.56
C TYR A 327 -3.97 2.00 -35.06
N PHE A 328 -2.84 2.31 -35.69
CA PHE A 328 -2.46 1.70 -36.96
C PHE A 328 -1.02 1.19 -36.85
N VAL A 329 -0.90 -0.13 -36.63
CA VAL A 329 0.35 -0.85 -36.84
C VAL A 329 0.42 -1.16 -38.33
N CYS A 330 1.08 -0.30 -39.13
CA CYS A 330 1.55 -0.73 -40.45
C CYS A 330 2.75 -1.65 -40.23
N ALA A 331 2.48 -2.96 -40.13
CA ALA A 331 3.51 -3.99 -40.10
C ALA A 331 4.12 -4.30 -41.49
N GLU A 332 3.69 -3.60 -42.54
CA GLU A 332 4.19 -3.76 -43.92
C GLU A 332 4.87 -2.48 -44.42
N CYS A 333 6.06 -2.20 -43.91
CA CYS A 333 7.06 -1.38 -44.62
C CYS A 333 8.40 -2.14 -44.67
N LEU A 334 8.31 -3.44 -44.94
CA LEU A 334 9.44 -4.33 -45.19
C LEU A 334 9.30 -4.94 -46.59
N CYS A 335 9.11 -4.09 -47.61
CA CYS A 335 9.36 -4.42 -49.02
C CYS A 335 9.14 -3.17 -49.89
N SER A 336 10.20 -2.43 -50.21
CA SER A 336 10.31 -1.78 -51.52
C SER A 336 11.75 -1.39 -51.82
N ASP A 337 12.64 -2.38 -51.78
CA ASP A 337 13.81 -2.44 -52.69
C ASP A 337 13.81 -3.87 -53.24
N VAL A 338 12.80 -4.16 -54.06
CA VAL A 338 12.78 -5.35 -54.91
C VAL A 338 13.06 -4.84 -56.31
N GLU A 339 14.30 -5.07 -56.75
CA GLU A 339 14.68 -5.06 -58.16
C GLU A 339 13.65 -5.85 -58.98
N GLU A 340 13.37 -5.31 -60.15
CA GLU A 340 12.38 -5.75 -61.12
C GLU A 340 12.38 -7.26 -61.40
N GLY A 341 11.18 -7.84 -61.42
CA GLY A 341 10.88 -8.97 -62.28
C GLY A 341 10.97 -10.34 -61.64
N LYS A 342 9.92 -10.71 -60.89
CA LYS A 342 9.40 -12.08 -60.85
C LYS A 342 7.99 -12.10 -60.28
N GLU A 343 7.02 -12.43 -61.13
CA GLU A 343 5.64 -12.72 -60.75
C GLU A 343 5.62 -13.90 -59.76
N VAL A 344 5.06 -13.67 -58.57
CA VAL A 344 4.66 -14.76 -57.65
C VAL A 344 3.15 -14.73 -57.55
N TYR A 345 2.51 -15.71 -58.18
CA TYR A 345 1.09 -16.01 -58.00
C TYR A 345 0.87 -16.56 -56.59
N TYR A 346 0.10 -15.86 -55.77
CA TYR A 346 -0.55 -16.45 -54.60
C TYR A 346 -1.99 -16.81 -54.97
N ALA A 347 -2.26 -18.11 -55.02
CA ALA A 347 -3.61 -18.64 -55.02
C ALA A 347 -4.14 -18.62 -53.58
N PHE A 348 -5.33 -18.03 -53.40
CA PHE A 348 -6.16 -18.19 -52.21
C PHE A 348 -7.03 -19.43 -52.33
#